data_AF-A0A6H2BW01-F1
#
_entry.id   AF-A0A6H2BW01-F1
#
_cell.length_a   1.000
_cell.length_b   1.000
_cell.length_c   1.000
_cell.angle_alpha   90.00
_cell.angle_beta   90.00
_cell.angle_gamma   90.00
#
_symmetry.space_group_name_H-M   'P 1'
#
loop_
_entity.id
_entity.type
_entity.pdbx_description
1 polymer ?
#
loop_
_entity_poly.entity_id
_entity_poly.type
_entity_poly.pdbx_seq_one_letter_code
_entity_poly.pdbx_strand_id
1 'polypeptide(L)'
;MLINLIARMATVVVRLRVFVTRIIILASLLLLVSCQSHNNSSIIPANVKIARVVSGQSLEVLGMEAQPNLISQVRLIGLDAPDIRQLPWGEDAKQLVEGLIGGANQAVNLEFDLEAKDKFNRTLAYVWKDKLLLNEEVVKQGYALFVARSPNHKYDQRLERAQQWARIMGKGIWNPDKPMRITPGEFRRLSR
;
A
#
# COMPACT_ATOMS: atom_id res chain seq x y z
N MET A 1 77.56 12.58 -10.41
CA MET A 1 76.46 13.54 -10.61
C MET A 1 75.23 12.90 -11.28
N LEU A 2 75.41 12.08 -12.33
CA LEU A 2 74.32 11.40 -13.07
C LEU A 2 73.50 10.38 -12.24
N ILE A 3 74.15 9.61 -11.35
CA ILE A 3 73.51 8.57 -10.53
C ILE A 3 72.49 9.16 -9.51
N ASN A 4 72.83 10.29 -8.89
CA ASN A 4 71.94 10.98 -7.94
C ASN A 4 70.72 11.61 -8.62
N LEU A 5 70.82 11.95 -9.91
CA LEU A 5 69.71 12.49 -10.68
C LEU A 5 68.69 11.38 -11.02
N ILE A 6 69.17 10.21 -11.45
CA ILE A 6 68.33 9.04 -11.76
C ILE A 6 67.59 8.55 -10.50
N ALA A 7 68.26 8.50 -9.34
CA ALA A 7 67.63 8.10 -8.07
C ALA A 7 66.54 9.09 -7.60
N ARG A 8 66.77 10.40 -7.79
CA ARG A 8 65.75 11.43 -7.49
C ARG A 8 64.55 11.33 -8.43
N MET A 9 64.77 11.12 -9.73
CA MET A 9 63.69 10.92 -10.70
C MET A 9 62.89 9.65 -10.41
N ALA A 10 63.54 8.54 -10.07
CA ALA A 10 62.88 7.30 -9.67
C ALA A 10 62.01 7.49 -8.41
N THR A 11 62.49 8.24 -7.42
CA THR A 11 61.74 8.54 -6.19
C THR A 11 60.52 9.42 -6.48
N VAL A 12 60.64 10.41 -7.38
CA VAL A 12 59.52 11.25 -7.82
C VAL A 12 58.47 10.42 -8.56
N VAL A 13 58.88 9.52 -9.46
CA VAL A 13 57.97 8.65 -10.21
C VAL A 13 57.22 7.69 -9.27
N VAL A 14 57.90 7.13 -8.27
CA VAL A 14 57.26 6.26 -7.26
C VAL A 14 56.26 7.05 -6.40
N ARG A 15 56.62 8.25 -5.94
CA ARG A 15 55.71 9.11 -5.18
C ARG A 15 54.49 9.54 -5.99
N LEU A 16 54.69 9.87 -7.27
CA LEU A 16 53.60 10.23 -8.18
C LEU A 16 52.66 9.04 -8.42
N ARG A 17 53.21 7.83 -8.59
CA ARG A 17 52.41 6.60 -8.76
C ARG A 17 51.58 6.27 -7.51
N VAL A 18 52.15 6.44 -6.31
CA VAL A 18 51.43 6.26 -5.03
C VAL A 18 50.36 7.34 -4.82
N PHE A 19 50.63 8.58 -5.25
CA PHE A 19 49.66 9.67 -5.17
C PHE A 19 48.47 9.46 -6.12
N VAL A 20 48.73 9.05 -7.37
CA VAL A 20 47.69 8.75 -8.36
C VAL A 20 46.84 7.54 -7.92
N THR A 21 47.46 6.48 -7.37
CA THR A 21 46.70 5.33 -6.84
C THR A 21 45.82 5.70 -5.66
N ARG A 22 46.27 6.60 -4.76
CA ARG A 22 45.42 7.12 -3.68
C ARG A 22 44.24 7.94 -4.21
N ILE A 23 44.44 8.77 -5.23
CA ILE A 23 43.35 9.53 -5.88
C ILE A 23 42.34 8.59 -6.53
N ILE A 24 42.79 7.55 -7.24
CA ILE A 24 41.91 6.56 -7.86
C ILE A 24 41.10 5.81 -6.80
N ILE A 25 41.71 5.39 -5.69
CA ILE A 25 41.01 4.73 -4.59
C ILE A 25 39.96 5.66 -3.96
N LEU A 26 40.30 6.94 -3.74
CA LEU A 26 39.38 7.92 -3.17
C LEU A 26 38.18 8.21 -4.11
N ALA A 27 38.44 8.32 -5.42
CA ALA A 27 37.42 8.51 -6.44
C ALA A 27 36.48 7.29 -6.57
N SER A 28 37.04 6.08 -6.50
CA SER A 28 36.25 4.84 -6.49
C SER A 28 35.39 4.71 -5.24
N LEU A 29 35.89 5.12 -4.06
CA LEU A 29 35.11 5.19 -2.81
C LEU A 29 33.97 6.20 -2.91
N LEU A 30 34.18 7.36 -3.56
CA LEU A 30 33.13 8.36 -3.80
C LEU A 30 32.03 7.86 -4.74
N LEU A 31 32.37 7.06 -5.76
CA LEU A 31 31.39 6.47 -6.68
C LEU A 31 30.50 5.40 -6.01
N LEU A 32 31.00 4.71 -4.98
CA LEU A 32 30.22 3.71 -4.23
C LEU A 32 29.15 4.32 -3.31
N VAL A 33 29.24 5.62 -2.99
CA VAL A 33 28.26 6.32 -2.13
C VAL A 33 27.04 6.81 -2.93
N SER A 34 27.13 6.85 -4.27
CA SER A 34 26.08 7.41 -5.14
C SER A 34 24.86 6.49 -5.36
N CYS A 35 24.87 5.28 -4.78
CA CYS A 35 23.77 4.33 -4.85
C CYS A 35 23.18 4.03 -3.47
N GLN A 36 22.98 5.04 -2.62
CA GLN A 36 21.96 4.92 -1.59
C GLN A 36 20.64 5.40 -2.18
N SER A 37 19.89 4.45 -2.77
CA SER A 37 18.47 4.65 -3.03
C SER A 37 17.82 5.12 -1.73
N HIS A 38 17.37 6.37 -1.70
CA HIS A 38 16.64 6.94 -0.59
C HIS A 38 15.20 6.37 -0.61
N ASN A 39 15.07 5.05 -0.51
CA ASN A 39 13.79 4.40 -0.18
C ASN A 39 13.57 4.52 1.33
N ASN A 40 13.59 5.76 1.81
CA ASN A 40 12.90 6.10 3.05
C ASN A 40 11.41 6.22 2.72
N SER A 41 10.80 5.10 2.32
CA SER A 41 9.36 4.92 2.45
C SER A 41 9.10 4.72 3.93
N SER A 42 9.26 5.79 4.71
CA SER A 42 8.70 5.83 6.04
C SER A 42 7.21 5.60 5.84
N ILE A 43 6.75 4.41 6.27
CA ILE A 43 5.35 3.97 6.28
C ILE A 43 4.62 4.85 7.30
N ILE A 44 4.54 6.15 7.01
CA ILE A 44 3.84 7.11 7.85
C ILE A 44 2.40 7.05 7.37
N PRO A 45 1.45 6.82 8.30
CA PRO A 45 0.05 6.87 7.94
C PRO A 45 -0.28 8.23 7.31
N ALA A 46 -0.84 8.22 6.10
CA ALA A 46 -1.22 9.44 5.40
C ALA A 46 -2.60 9.88 5.86
N ASN A 47 -2.71 11.07 6.47
CA ASN A 47 -4.00 11.67 6.79
C ASN A 47 -4.60 12.29 5.53
N VAL A 48 -5.78 11.80 5.12
CA VAL A 48 -6.45 12.22 3.87
C VAL A 48 -7.92 12.48 4.13
N LYS A 49 -8.56 13.24 3.23
CA LYS A 49 -10.02 13.45 3.26
C LYS A 49 -10.71 12.54 2.27
N ILE A 50 -11.85 11.97 2.65
CA ILE A 50 -12.69 11.20 1.74
C ILE A 50 -13.37 12.16 0.75
N ALA A 51 -13.13 11.95 -0.54
CA ALA A 51 -13.90 12.60 -1.60
C ALA A 51 -15.20 11.85 -1.84
N ARG A 52 -15.12 10.51 -1.98
CA ARG A 52 -16.27 9.65 -2.30
C ARG A 52 -16.00 8.19 -1.95
N VAL A 53 -17.05 7.45 -1.60
CA VAL A 53 -17.03 5.98 -1.54
C VAL A 53 -17.43 5.42 -2.90
N VAL A 54 -16.55 4.65 -3.53
CA VAL A 54 -16.78 4.08 -4.87
C VAL A 54 -17.48 2.72 -4.77
N SER A 55 -17.07 1.89 -3.81
CA SER A 55 -17.65 0.58 -3.53
C SER A 55 -17.29 0.12 -2.11
N GLY A 56 -17.77 -1.05 -1.69
CA GLY A 56 -17.41 -1.67 -0.39
C GLY A 56 -15.92 -1.97 -0.16
N GLN A 57 -15.05 -1.66 -1.13
CA GLN A 57 -13.60 -1.90 -1.04
C GLN A 57 -12.75 -0.84 -1.75
N SER A 58 -13.34 0.28 -2.17
CA SER A 58 -12.62 1.34 -2.88
C SER A 58 -13.17 2.72 -2.56
N LEU A 59 -12.24 3.65 -2.35
CA LEU A 59 -12.47 5.03 -1.96
C LEU A 59 -11.75 5.96 -2.93
N GLU A 60 -12.27 7.17 -3.05
CA GLU A 60 -11.54 8.31 -3.61
C GLU A 60 -11.22 9.28 -2.49
N VAL A 61 -9.97 9.75 -2.45
CA VAL A 61 -9.46 10.61 -1.37
C VAL A 61 -8.74 11.83 -1.94
N LEU A 62 -8.67 12.88 -1.13
CA LEU A 62 -7.94 14.14 -1.38
C LEU A 62 -6.81 14.31 -0.37
N GLY A 63 -5.76 15.02 -0.77
CA GLY A 63 -4.63 15.37 0.11
C GLY A 63 -3.53 14.32 0.20
N MET A 64 -3.44 13.39 -0.77
CA MET A 64 -2.28 12.50 -0.88
C MET A 64 -1.03 13.27 -1.35
N GLU A 65 0.16 12.86 -0.87
CA GLU A 65 1.47 13.30 -1.38
C GLU A 65 1.66 14.83 -1.43
N ALA A 66 1.12 15.55 -0.43
CA ALA A 66 1.13 17.02 -0.36
C ALA A 66 0.40 17.72 -1.54
N GLN A 67 -0.45 17.00 -2.28
CA GLN A 67 -1.28 17.52 -3.36
C GLN A 67 -2.74 17.63 -2.90
N PRO A 68 -3.16 18.79 -2.35
CA PRO A 68 -4.44 18.93 -1.65
C PRO A 68 -5.66 18.65 -2.52
N ASN A 69 -5.57 18.91 -3.83
CA ASN A 69 -6.67 18.80 -4.78
C ASN A 69 -6.62 17.55 -5.66
N LEU A 70 -5.61 16.70 -5.51
CA LEU A 70 -5.50 15.49 -6.31
C LEU A 70 -6.44 14.41 -5.78
N ILE A 71 -7.39 13.97 -6.61
CA ILE A 71 -8.22 12.80 -6.32
C ILE A 71 -7.39 11.54 -6.59
N SER A 72 -7.20 10.75 -5.55
CA SER A 72 -6.48 9.47 -5.62
C SER A 72 -7.41 8.31 -5.28
N GLN A 73 -7.29 7.21 -6.01
CA GLN A 73 -8.03 5.98 -5.71
C GLN A 73 -7.31 5.17 -4.65
N VAL A 74 -8.04 4.77 -3.61
CA VAL A 74 -7.58 3.89 -2.54
C VAL A 74 -8.38 2.60 -2.58
N ARG A 75 -7.68 1.47 -2.62
CA ARG A 75 -8.24 0.13 -2.52
C ARG A 75 -7.88 -0.46 -1.17
N LEU A 76 -8.90 -0.93 -0.46
CA LEU A 76 -8.73 -1.55 0.85
C LEU A 76 -8.00 -2.89 0.69
N ILE A 77 -6.89 -3.05 1.41
CA ILE A 77 -6.10 -4.29 1.46
C ILE A 77 -6.91 -5.41 2.13
N GLY A 78 -6.76 -6.64 1.60
CA GLY A 78 -7.32 -7.85 2.21
C GLY A 78 -8.80 -8.10 1.89
N LEU A 79 -9.45 -7.24 1.09
CA LEU A 79 -10.88 -7.35 0.80
C LEU A 79 -11.16 -7.81 -0.65
N ASP A 80 -12.23 -8.60 -0.77
CA ASP A 80 -12.95 -8.84 -2.02
C ASP A 80 -14.44 -8.59 -1.80
N ALA A 81 -14.87 -7.34 -2.03
CA ALA A 81 -16.27 -6.92 -1.91
C ALA A 81 -17.04 -7.12 -3.22
N PRO A 82 -18.36 -7.37 -3.16
CA PRO A 82 -19.23 -7.45 -4.34
C PRO A 82 -19.09 -6.23 -5.27
N ASP A 83 -19.18 -6.44 -6.58
CA ASP A 83 -19.26 -5.35 -7.57
C ASP A 83 -20.59 -4.59 -7.38
N ILE A 84 -20.63 -3.29 -7.67
CA ILE A 84 -21.86 -2.48 -7.52
C ILE A 84 -23.05 -3.04 -8.33
N ARG A 85 -22.75 -3.75 -9.43
CA ARG A 85 -23.75 -4.42 -10.29
C ARG A 85 -24.23 -5.76 -9.72
N GLN A 86 -23.57 -6.30 -8.70
CA GLN A 86 -23.94 -7.54 -8.03
C GLN A 86 -25.01 -7.25 -6.97
N LEU A 87 -26.26 -7.08 -7.42
CA LEU A 87 -27.36 -6.66 -6.57
C LEU A 87 -27.82 -7.75 -5.59
N PRO A 88 -28.22 -7.38 -4.36
CA PRO A 88 -28.09 -6.04 -3.76
C PRO A 88 -26.72 -5.79 -3.10
N TRP A 89 -25.87 -6.82 -3.01
CA TRP A 89 -24.67 -6.86 -2.17
C TRP A 89 -23.63 -5.78 -2.46
N GLY A 90 -23.50 -5.35 -3.72
CA GLY A 90 -22.59 -4.25 -4.08
C GLY A 90 -22.97 -2.91 -3.48
N GLU A 91 -24.26 -2.56 -3.56
CA GLU A 91 -24.79 -1.31 -3.03
C GLU A 91 -24.83 -1.34 -1.50
N ASP A 92 -25.27 -2.46 -0.94
CA ASP A 92 -25.26 -2.74 0.49
C ASP A 92 -23.85 -2.55 1.10
N ALA A 93 -22.81 -3.05 0.44
CA ALA A 93 -21.43 -2.90 0.91
C ALA A 93 -20.91 -1.47 0.81
N LYS A 94 -21.31 -0.73 -0.22
CA LYS A 94 -20.99 0.68 -0.39
C LYS A 94 -21.64 1.52 0.72
N GLN A 95 -22.92 1.31 0.98
CA GLN A 95 -23.66 2.02 2.03
C GLN A 95 -23.09 1.76 3.43
N LEU A 96 -22.69 0.51 3.72
CA LEU A 96 -21.97 0.23 4.96
C LEU A 96 -20.73 1.11 5.10
N VAL A 97 -19.86 1.14 4.07
CA VAL A 97 -18.62 1.92 4.11
C VAL A 97 -18.89 3.41 4.25
N GLU A 98 -19.91 3.95 3.57
CA GLU A 98 -20.35 5.34 3.74
C GLU A 98 -20.75 5.65 5.18
N GLY A 99 -21.51 4.73 5.81
CA GLY A 99 -21.90 4.82 7.21
C GLY A 99 -20.73 4.75 8.20
N LEU A 100 -19.77 3.85 7.97
CA LEU A 100 -18.57 3.71 8.81
C LEU A 100 -17.67 4.95 8.74
N ILE A 101 -17.61 5.60 7.58
CA ILE A 101 -16.81 6.82 7.38
C ILE A 101 -17.49 8.05 7.98
N GLY A 102 -18.83 8.11 7.88
CA GLY A 102 -19.61 9.31 8.19
C GLY A 102 -19.73 10.30 7.02
N GLY A 103 -19.63 9.80 5.78
CA GLY A 103 -19.80 10.60 4.55
C GLY A 103 -18.54 11.28 4.00
N ALA A 104 -18.74 12.19 3.04
CA ALA A 104 -17.67 12.91 2.37
C ALA A 104 -16.99 13.96 3.29
N ASN A 105 -15.78 14.38 2.93
CA ASN A 105 -14.93 15.33 3.65
C ASN A 105 -14.43 14.86 5.03
N GLN A 106 -14.76 13.64 5.43
CA GLN A 106 -14.24 13.03 6.64
C GLN A 106 -12.76 12.70 6.51
N ALA A 107 -11.99 12.99 7.55
CA ALA A 107 -10.59 12.59 7.63
C ALA A 107 -10.46 11.12 7.99
N VAL A 108 -9.53 10.42 7.33
CA VAL A 108 -9.10 9.05 7.62
C VAL A 108 -7.57 8.97 7.54
N ASN A 109 -7.00 7.98 8.21
CA ASN A 109 -5.58 7.67 8.10
C ASN A 109 -5.39 6.44 7.20
N LEU A 110 -4.53 6.55 6.20
CA LEU A 110 -4.13 5.44 5.35
C LEU A 110 -2.86 4.83 5.91
N GLU A 111 -2.91 3.58 6.34
CA GLU A 111 -1.73 2.81 6.72
C GLU A 111 -1.33 1.88 5.58
N PHE A 112 -0.09 2.01 5.13
CA PHE A 112 0.46 1.19 4.06
C PHE A 112 1.13 -0.08 4.58
N ASP A 113 1.33 -1.04 3.68
CA ASP A 113 2.05 -2.29 3.92
C ASP A 113 3.24 -2.37 2.92
N LEU A 114 3.86 -3.54 2.77
CA LEU A 114 5.03 -3.74 1.91
C LEU A 114 4.87 -3.20 0.48
N GLU A 115 3.68 -3.35 -0.12
CA GLU A 115 3.34 -2.81 -1.43
C GLU A 115 2.21 -1.79 -1.32
N ALA A 116 2.50 -0.52 -1.64
CA ALA A 116 1.56 0.60 -1.51
C ALA A 116 0.73 0.88 -2.77
N LYS A 117 1.04 0.25 -3.91
CA LYS A 117 0.35 0.45 -5.18
C LYS A 117 0.06 -0.88 -5.85
N ASP A 118 -1.11 -1.03 -6.47
CA ASP A 118 -1.38 -2.18 -7.31
C ASP A 118 -0.99 -1.93 -8.78
N LYS A 119 -1.11 -2.97 -9.62
CA LYS A 119 -0.84 -2.90 -11.07
C LYS A 119 -1.69 -1.89 -11.85
N PHE A 120 -2.76 -1.37 -11.26
CA PHE A 120 -3.61 -0.32 -11.84
C PHE A 120 -3.28 1.05 -11.26
N ASN A 121 -2.16 1.17 -10.55
CA ASN A 121 -1.69 2.37 -9.87
C ASN A 121 -2.63 2.90 -8.77
N ARG A 122 -3.52 2.05 -8.25
CA ARG A 122 -4.36 2.41 -7.10
C ARG A 122 -3.55 2.27 -5.83
N THR A 123 -3.76 3.19 -4.90
CA THR A 123 -3.16 3.13 -3.56
C THR A 123 -3.75 1.97 -2.78
N LEU A 124 -2.90 1.10 -2.24
CA LEU A 124 -3.30 -0.01 -1.36
C LEU A 124 -3.12 0.43 0.09
N ALA A 125 -4.19 0.38 0.89
CA ALA A 125 -4.09 0.78 2.29
C ALA A 125 -5.03 -0.01 3.22
N TYR A 126 -4.65 -0.05 4.49
CA TYR A 126 -5.56 -0.23 5.62
C TYR A 126 -6.08 1.14 6.04
N VAL A 127 -7.39 1.31 6.09
CA VAL A 127 -8.01 2.62 6.34
C VAL A 127 -8.49 2.69 7.78
N TRP A 128 -8.02 3.70 8.50
CA TRP A 128 -8.38 3.94 9.88
C TRP A 128 -9.23 5.20 10.01
N LYS A 129 -10.37 5.06 10.68
CA LYS A 129 -11.18 6.18 11.17
C LYS A 129 -11.10 6.16 12.69
N ASP A 130 -10.36 7.10 13.25
CA ASP A 130 -10.02 7.13 14.67
C ASP A 130 -9.32 5.82 15.11
N LYS A 131 -10.00 4.96 15.88
CA LYS A 131 -9.51 3.63 16.32
C LYS A 131 -10.13 2.47 15.55
N LEU A 132 -11.02 2.74 14.61
CA LEU A 132 -11.74 1.75 13.82
C LEU A 132 -10.95 1.43 12.54
N LEU A 133 -10.60 0.16 12.37
CA LEU A 133 -10.02 -0.35 11.12
C LEU A 133 -11.17 -0.70 10.16
N LEU A 134 -11.39 0.11 9.13
CA LEU A 134 -12.48 -0.09 8.17
C LEU A 134 -12.41 -1.45 7.49
N ASN A 135 -11.20 -1.90 7.11
CA ASN A 135 -10.99 -3.19 6.45
C ASN A 135 -11.56 -4.34 7.28
N GLU A 136 -11.31 -4.32 8.60
CA GLU A 136 -11.85 -5.32 9.51
C GLU A 136 -13.36 -5.21 9.63
N GLU A 137 -13.89 -4.00 9.81
CA GLU A 137 -15.31 -3.81 10.07
C GLU A 137 -16.18 -4.21 8.87
N VAL A 138 -15.75 -3.92 7.64
CA VAL A 138 -16.44 -4.37 6.42
C VAL A 138 -16.53 -5.89 6.35
N VAL A 139 -15.43 -6.59 6.67
CA VAL A 139 -15.40 -8.06 6.69
C VAL A 139 -16.23 -8.61 7.86
N LYS A 140 -16.12 -8.02 9.04
CA LYS A 140 -16.83 -8.42 10.26
C LYS A 140 -18.35 -8.29 10.15
N GLN A 141 -18.82 -7.27 9.44
CA GLN A 141 -20.24 -7.08 9.13
C GLN A 141 -20.69 -7.96 7.96
N GLY A 142 -19.79 -8.71 7.31
CA GLY A 142 -20.12 -9.64 6.24
C GLY A 142 -20.39 -8.97 4.89
N TYR A 143 -19.81 -7.80 4.60
CA TYR A 143 -20.02 -7.07 3.33
C TYR A 143 -18.86 -7.22 2.35
N ALA A 144 -17.82 -7.97 2.73
CA ALA A 144 -16.74 -8.41 1.84
C ALA A 144 -16.21 -9.77 2.29
N LEU A 145 -15.60 -10.50 1.35
CA LEU A 145 -14.75 -11.64 1.68
C LEU A 145 -13.35 -11.15 2.06
N PHE A 146 -12.72 -11.83 3.02
CA PHE A 146 -11.29 -11.69 3.25
C PHE A 146 -10.53 -12.48 2.17
N VAL A 147 -9.54 -11.83 1.55
CA VAL A 147 -8.62 -12.45 0.58
C VAL A 147 -7.21 -11.93 0.85
N ALA A 148 -6.34 -12.82 1.35
CA ALA A 148 -4.91 -12.56 1.49
C ALA A 148 -4.28 -12.29 0.11
N ARG A 149 -3.45 -11.24 0.01
CA ARG A 149 -2.78 -10.86 -1.24
C ARG A 149 -1.35 -10.43 -0.95
N SER A 150 -0.40 -11.29 -1.31
CA SER A 150 1.02 -10.99 -1.16
C SER A 150 1.42 -9.74 -1.96
N PRO A 151 2.37 -8.93 -1.44
CA PRO A 151 3.13 -9.13 -0.19
C PRO A 151 2.43 -8.59 1.07
N ASN A 152 1.21 -8.06 0.97
CA ASN A 152 0.56 -7.35 2.07
C ASN A 152 -0.21 -8.30 3.00
N HIS A 153 0.31 -8.51 4.21
CA HIS A 153 -0.17 -9.51 5.16
C HIS A 153 -0.38 -8.97 6.59
N LYS A 154 -0.13 -7.67 6.83
CA LYS A 154 -0.06 -7.07 8.18
C LYS A 154 -1.27 -7.39 9.08
N TYR A 155 -2.48 -7.44 8.52
CA TYR A 155 -3.71 -7.70 9.29
C TYR A 155 -4.45 -8.98 8.89
N ASP A 156 -3.83 -9.91 8.16
CA ASP A 156 -4.51 -11.11 7.64
C ASP A 156 -5.21 -11.91 8.74
N GLN A 157 -4.52 -12.19 9.85
CA GLN A 157 -5.10 -12.94 10.97
C GLN A 157 -6.27 -12.18 11.64
N ARG A 158 -6.28 -10.85 11.61
CA ARG A 158 -7.37 -10.03 12.15
C ARG A 158 -8.58 -10.08 11.22
N LEU A 159 -8.36 -9.94 9.92
CA LEU A 159 -9.40 -10.01 8.89
C LEU A 159 -10.00 -11.43 8.77
N GLU A 160 -9.18 -12.47 8.90
CA GLU A 160 -9.65 -13.86 8.90
C GLU A 160 -10.61 -14.13 10.06
N ARG A 161 -10.25 -13.71 11.29
CA ARG A 161 -11.13 -13.83 12.46
C ARG A 161 -12.42 -13.03 12.29
N ALA A 162 -12.35 -11.83 11.71
CA ALA A 162 -13.54 -11.04 11.39
C ALA A 162 -14.47 -11.77 10.43
N GLN A 163 -13.94 -12.44 9.41
CA GLN A 163 -14.73 -13.25 8.48
C GLN A 163 -15.36 -14.46 9.16
N GLN A 164 -14.60 -15.17 9.99
CA GLN A 164 -15.12 -16.30 10.77
C GLN A 164 -16.29 -15.86 11.65
N TRP A 165 -16.15 -14.72 12.33
CA TRP A 165 -17.23 -14.12 13.12
C TRP A 165 -18.46 -13.81 12.26
N ALA A 166 -18.28 -13.15 11.11
CA ALA A 166 -19.38 -12.81 10.20
C ALA A 166 -20.15 -14.05 9.72
N ARG A 167 -19.43 -15.16 9.45
CA ARG A 167 -20.02 -16.45 9.07
C ARG A 167 -20.85 -17.06 10.19
N ILE A 168 -20.28 -17.15 11.40
CA ILE A 168 -20.97 -17.73 12.57
C ILE A 168 -22.23 -16.93 12.89
N MET A 169 -22.15 -15.61 12.78
CA MET A 169 -23.26 -14.70 13.10
C MET A 169 -24.24 -14.49 11.94
N GLY A 170 -24.05 -15.15 10.78
CA GLY A 170 -24.92 -15.02 9.62
C GLY A 170 -25.06 -13.58 9.10
N LYS A 171 -23.96 -12.81 9.09
CA LYS A 171 -23.98 -11.38 8.74
C LYS A 171 -23.83 -11.15 7.23
N GLY A 172 -24.52 -10.13 6.70
CA GLY A 172 -24.39 -9.68 5.31
C GLY A 172 -24.51 -10.82 4.30
N ILE A 173 -23.47 -11.05 3.51
CA ILE A 173 -23.39 -12.10 2.50
C ILE A 173 -23.53 -13.53 3.06
N TRP A 174 -23.35 -13.70 4.37
CA TRP A 174 -23.49 -14.98 5.09
C TRP A 174 -24.89 -15.18 5.71
N ASN A 175 -25.84 -14.29 5.47
CA ASN A 175 -27.20 -14.42 5.99
C ASN A 175 -27.82 -15.76 5.53
N PRO A 176 -28.30 -16.63 6.45
CA PRO A 176 -28.83 -17.94 6.08
C PRO A 176 -30.12 -17.86 5.25
N ASP A 177 -30.93 -16.82 5.43
CA ASP A 177 -32.17 -16.63 4.69
C ASP A 177 -31.91 -16.09 3.28
N LYS A 178 -30.88 -15.25 3.14
CA LYS A 178 -30.52 -14.57 1.88
C LYS A 178 -29.00 -14.55 1.65
N PRO A 179 -28.36 -15.72 1.47
CA PRO A 179 -26.91 -15.76 1.29
C PRO A 179 -26.51 -15.31 -0.11
N MET A 180 -25.33 -14.71 -0.22
CA MET A 180 -24.73 -14.46 -1.53
C MET A 180 -24.23 -15.78 -2.12
N ARG A 181 -24.86 -16.24 -3.21
CA ARG A 181 -24.55 -17.54 -3.84
C ARG A 181 -23.34 -17.52 -4.77
N ILE A 182 -23.01 -16.36 -5.33
CA ILE A 182 -21.90 -16.19 -6.26
C ILE A 182 -20.89 -15.26 -5.59
N THR A 183 -19.64 -15.68 -5.47
CA THR A 183 -18.59 -14.83 -4.88
C THR A 183 -18.31 -13.61 -5.75
N PRO A 184 -17.76 -12.51 -5.20
CA PRO A 184 -17.42 -11.33 -5.99
C PRO A 184 -16.42 -11.64 -7.11
N GLY A 185 -15.45 -12.51 -6.85
CA GLY A 185 -14.52 -13.00 -7.85
C GLY A 185 -15.19 -13.74 -9.01
N GLU A 186 -16.16 -14.63 -8.72
CA GLU A 186 -16.94 -15.34 -9.73
C GLU A 186 -17.82 -14.39 -10.55
N PHE A 187 -18.56 -13.50 -9.88
CA PHE A 187 -19.43 -12.54 -10.54
C PHE A 187 -18.66 -11.68 -11.55
N ARG A 188 -17.47 -11.20 -11.19
CA ARG A 188 -16.60 -10.42 -12.11
C ARG A 188 -16.08 -11.23 -13.28
N ARG A 189 -15.95 -12.55 -13.18
CA ARG A 189 -15.58 -13.41 -14.32
C ARG A 189 -16.75 -13.61 -15.28
N LEU A 190 -17.96 -13.75 -14.75
CA LEU A 190 -19.19 -13.92 -15.53
C LEU A 190 -19.65 -12.62 -16.22
N SER A 191 -19.27 -11.47 -15.68
CA SER A 191 -19.70 -10.15 -16.16
C SER A 191 -18.68 -9.44 -17.06
N ARG A 192 -17.68 -10.18 -17.58
CA ARG A 192 -16.73 -9.71 -18.59
C ARG A 192 -17.26 -10.04 -19.97
#